data_AF-A0A2V4AEQ7-F1
#
_entry.id   AF-A0A2V4AEQ7-F1
#
_cell.length_a   1.000
_cell.length_b   1.000
_cell.length_c   1.000
_cell.angle_alpha   90.00
_cell.angle_beta   90.00
_cell.angle_gamma   90.00
#
_symmetry.space_group_name_H-M   'P 1'
#
loop_
_entity.id
_entity.type
_entity.pdbx_description
1 polymer ?
#
loop_
_entity_poly.entity_id
_entity_poly.type
_entity_poly.pdbx_seq_one_letter_code
_entity_poly.pdbx_strand_id
1 'polypeptide(L)'
;MSTTPQPTAVTSTLVSADEAVFGSGHPLVEGVPIPEFGESRSWSFGCIRRPSNVRPAAWKVNFTVIDSVWNLRIREICFSMLNPTHKVIRDAGIALVAEPAAHSTVRQCAYTLGKLAAWALANDMPADIAAWREEDWAGFVEHITARANALKPDATALSWLSTLAPVLTHGGMAQGLWNTDTFREIRHRSDTPSTASIPPSTWWPLLRAAWAYIHEFSPHILDLRDQLAQQPDPGDSPERRPAFRTPAGNDELVDNWLANPDNLVPVHKYDHQTKSAGEPIWHHLALTITGGTNTGLFQTTRKGAAQRRRDAVLRAVERGQVQAYSWSEMRARTDVVNHPAIYLGRSTAALDQVLDDWLTNPDNLIPIRTKQPRAPRSDLEPGTIIWTALEALIYGTAGTAPFTQRSVTSAARRQKVEDAAAAGRVQKLAGTMTTRSLPMPCKDFTSVTRQDGTTRPWRGQISVEELADEIRMVRAACYVFMAGLTMMRDSEIQEIERGSLTAYYGAPAVKSRKLSTTRRNRNSTGGSARRSSKLWQFLTGCPGITLTCSSLSIRPG
;
A
#
# COMPACT_ATOMS: atom_id res chain seq x y z
N MET A 1 23.70 2.28 32.88
CA MET A 1 22.59 3.10 32.36
C MET A 1 22.84 4.53 32.82
N SER A 2 23.47 5.34 31.98
CA SER A 2 23.76 6.74 32.32
C SER A 2 22.49 7.55 32.17
N THR A 3 21.92 7.95 33.30
CA THR A 3 20.74 8.81 33.38
C THR A 3 21.16 10.21 32.91
N THR A 4 20.80 10.57 31.68
CA THR A 4 20.94 11.94 31.19
C THR A 4 20.19 12.87 32.16
N PRO A 5 20.82 13.93 32.71
CA PRO A 5 20.14 14.84 33.62
C PRO A 5 18.93 15.45 32.91
N GLN A 6 17.76 15.36 33.55
CA GLN A 6 16.58 16.08 33.06
C GLN A 6 16.89 17.58 33.10
N PRO A 7 16.76 18.31 31.98
CA PRO A 7 16.99 19.74 31.98
C PRO A 7 16.00 20.42 32.92
N THR A 8 16.49 21.37 33.71
CA THR A 8 15.70 22.18 34.65
C THR A 8 14.46 22.73 33.94
N ALA A 9 13.28 22.44 34.47
CA ALA A 9 12.03 22.84 33.83
C ALA A 9 11.88 24.36 33.88
N VAL A 10 12.02 25.02 32.72
CA VAL A 10 11.76 26.44 32.56
C VAL A 10 10.30 26.63 32.17
N THR A 11 9.57 27.45 32.93
CA THR A 11 8.15 27.74 32.73
C THR A 11 7.95 29.08 32.01
N SER A 12 6.92 29.18 31.18
CA SER A 12 6.55 30.46 30.58
C SER A 12 6.02 31.41 31.65
N THR A 13 6.35 32.70 31.54
CA THR A 13 5.73 33.75 32.37
C THR A 13 4.39 34.24 31.82
N LEU A 14 4.03 33.80 30.61
CA LEU A 14 2.90 34.33 29.84
C LEU A 14 1.79 33.31 29.56
N VAL A 15 2.14 32.02 29.47
CA VAL A 15 1.23 30.92 29.13
C VAL A 15 1.29 29.84 30.20
N SER A 16 0.15 29.39 30.71
CA SER A 16 0.15 28.39 31.79
C SER A 16 0.54 27.01 31.26
N ALA A 17 1.14 26.17 32.10
CA ALA A 17 1.59 24.83 31.69
C ALA A 17 0.42 23.90 31.33
N ASP A 18 -0.73 24.04 31.99
CA ASP A 18 -1.97 23.30 31.76
C ASP A 18 -2.85 23.94 30.65
N GLU A 19 -2.40 25.03 30.04
CA GLU A 19 -3.16 25.72 29.02
C GLU A 19 -3.27 24.89 27.73
N ALA A 20 -4.48 24.69 27.23
CA ALA A 20 -4.73 23.92 26.02
C ALA A 20 -4.11 24.61 24.79
N VAL A 21 -3.30 23.87 24.02
CA VAL A 21 -2.60 24.38 22.83
C VAL A 21 -3.57 24.78 21.71
N PHE A 22 -4.70 24.09 21.59
CA PHE A 22 -5.70 24.37 20.55
C PHE A 22 -6.95 24.98 21.17
N GLY A 23 -7.11 26.30 21.02
CA GLY A 23 -8.28 27.03 21.49
C GLY A 23 -9.50 26.97 20.55
N SER A 24 -10.48 27.83 20.80
CA SER A 24 -11.75 27.92 20.06
C SER A 24 -11.63 28.29 18.57
N GLY A 25 -10.45 28.74 18.13
CA GLY A 25 -10.16 29.00 16.71
C GLY A 25 -9.99 27.76 15.84
N HIS A 26 -10.00 26.56 16.43
CA HIS A 26 -9.77 25.29 15.75
C HIS A 26 -11.04 24.42 15.70
N PRO A 27 -11.28 23.68 14.59
CA PRO A 27 -12.36 22.70 14.52
C PRO A 27 -11.95 21.42 15.28
N LEU A 28 -12.17 21.43 16.59
CA LEU A 28 -11.79 20.35 17.49
C LEU A 28 -12.65 19.09 17.26
N VAL A 29 -12.02 17.92 17.41
CA VAL A 29 -12.67 16.60 17.36
C VAL A 29 -13.13 16.23 18.76
N GLU A 30 -14.40 15.89 18.89
CA GLU A 30 -15.00 15.49 20.18
C GLU A 30 -14.34 14.24 20.75
N GLY A 31 -14.11 14.24 22.07
CA GLY A 31 -13.55 13.10 22.80
C GLY A 31 -12.04 12.86 22.60
N VAL A 32 -11.33 13.68 21.82
CA VAL A 32 -9.88 13.57 21.64
C VAL A 32 -9.16 14.54 22.57
N PRO A 33 -8.20 14.08 23.40
CA PRO A 33 -7.42 14.95 24.27
C PRO A 33 -6.69 16.04 23.47
N ILE A 34 -6.76 17.27 23.99
CA ILE A 34 -6.04 18.42 23.46
C ILE A 34 -4.69 18.49 24.20
N PRO A 35 -3.55 18.61 23.50
CA PRO A 35 -2.28 18.73 24.18
C PRO A 35 -2.20 20.04 24.98
N GLU A 36 -1.49 19.97 26.09
CA GLU A 36 -1.24 21.11 26.98
C GLU A 36 0.09 21.79 26.62
N PHE A 37 0.18 23.09 26.89
CA PHE A 37 1.36 23.88 26.57
C PHE A 37 2.62 23.31 27.24
N GLY A 38 2.49 22.80 28.47
CA GLY A 38 3.54 22.19 29.29
C GLY A 38 4.20 20.96 28.68
N GLU A 39 3.58 20.32 27.68
CA GLU A 39 4.16 19.17 26.97
C GLU A 39 5.39 19.58 26.16
N SER A 40 6.58 19.40 26.73
CA SER A 40 7.85 19.89 26.17
C SER A 40 8.46 19.04 25.05
N ARG A 41 7.94 17.82 24.83
CA ARG A 41 8.48 16.87 23.82
C ARG A 41 7.80 16.99 22.47
N SER A 42 6.48 17.08 22.47
CA SER A 42 5.70 17.14 21.24
C SER A 42 4.26 17.54 21.50
N TRP A 43 3.63 18.21 20.55
CA TRP A 43 2.18 18.42 20.54
C TRP A 43 1.52 17.59 19.44
N SER A 44 0.57 16.75 19.82
CA SER A 44 -0.26 15.99 18.89
C SER A 44 -1.29 16.88 18.23
N PHE A 45 -1.44 16.81 16.92
CA PHE A 45 -2.53 17.51 16.20
C PHE A 45 -3.77 16.62 16.09
N GLY A 46 -3.82 15.47 16.80
CA GLY A 46 -4.92 14.51 16.73
C GLY A 46 -6.28 15.07 17.13
N CYS A 47 -6.31 16.12 17.96
CA CYS A 47 -7.54 16.83 18.34
C CYS A 47 -8.14 17.66 17.19
N ILE A 48 -7.48 17.75 16.03
CA ILE A 48 -8.03 18.31 14.79
C ILE A 48 -7.88 17.31 13.64
N ARG A 49 -8.75 17.41 12.63
CA ARG A 49 -8.78 16.44 11.53
C ARG A 49 -7.47 16.47 10.73
N ARG A 50 -6.85 15.29 10.58
CA ARG A 50 -5.64 15.10 9.78
C ARG A 50 -5.95 15.13 8.28
N PRO A 51 -5.18 15.89 7.46
CA PRO A 51 -5.18 15.77 6.01
C PRO A 51 -4.76 14.38 5.52
N SER A 52 -5.40 13.86 4.48
CA SER A 52 -5.08 12.54 3.89
C SER A 52 -3.63 12.42 3.41
N ASN A 53 -3.02 13.51 2.96
CA ASN A 53 -1.62 13.52 2.50
C ASN A 53 -0.58 13.52 3.63
N VAL A 54 -1.00 13.60 4.91
CA VAL A 54 -0.10 13.56 6.05
C VAL A 54 -0.19 12.21 6.75
N ARG A 55 0.98 11.57 6.95
CA ARG A 55 1.07 10.30 7.67
C ARG A 55 0.66 10.47 9.14
N PRO A 56 -0.03 9.48 9.76
CA PRO A 56 -0.43 9.55 11.17
C PRO A 56 0.70 9.93 12.12
N ALA A 57 1.86 9.27 12.01
CA ALA A 57 3.02 9.52 12.87
C ALA A 57 3.62 10.93 12.70
N ALA A 58 3.35 11.60 11.58
CA ALA A 58 3.82 12.94 11.27
C ALA A 58 2.82 14.04 11.67
N TRP A 59 1.62 13.68 12.16
CA TRP A 59 0.56 14.60 12.57
C TRP A 59 0.77 15.13 13.99
N LYS A 60 1.96 15.66 14.21
CA LYS A 60 2.41 16.27 15.46
C LYS A 60 3.53 17.26 15.17
N VAL A 61 3.84 18.11 16.14
CA VAL A 61 5.05 18.92 16.16
C VAL A 61 5.94 18.34 17.25
N ASN A 62 7.20 18.06 16.94
CA ASN A 62 8.17 17.63 17.94
C ASN A 62 9.07 18.82 18.28
N PHE A 63 9.39 18.97 19.55
CA PHE A 63 10.30 20.00 20.02
C PHE A 63 11.66 19.42 20.34
N THR A 64 12.69 20.18 20.01
CA THR A 64 14.06 19.85 20.33
C THR A 64 14.28 20.03 21.83
N VAL A 65 14.79 19.01 22.52
CA VAL A 65 15.04 19.04 23.99
C VAL A 65 16.53 19.25 24.29
N ILE A 66 17.25 19.91 23.37
CA ILE A 66 18.69 20.14 23.53
C ILE A 66 18.94 21.19 24.62
N ASP A 67 18.11 22.23 24.68
CA ASP A 67 18.17 23.26 25.71
C ASP A 67 16.75 23.67 26.15
N SER A 68 16.58 23.93 27.45
CA SER A 68 15.28 24.22 28.07
C SER A 68 14.73 25.60 27.70
N VAL A 69 15.60 26.61 27.56
CA VAL A 69 15.23 27.98 27.19
C VAL A 69 14.83 28.04 25.72
N TRP A 70 15.61 27.43 24.84
CA TRP A 70 15.28 27.29 23.42
C TRP A 70 14.00 26.49 23.20
N ASN A 71 13.81 25.38 23.92
CA ASN A 71 12.58 24.59 23.84
C ASN A 71 11.35 25.44 24.21
N LEU A 72 11.41 26.17 25.33
CA LEU A 72 10.35 27.07 25.75
C LEU A 72 10.05 28.13 24.70
N ARG A 73 11.08 28.82 24.19
CA ARG A 73 10.95 29.86 23.15
C ARG A 73 10.27 29.32 21.89
N ILE A 74 10.65 28.13 21.44
CA ILE A 74 10.04 27.48 20.27
C ILE A 74 8.57 27.16 20.54
N ARG A 75 8.23 26.67 21.74
CA ARG A 75 6.84 26.41 22.13
C ARG A 75 6.02 27.68 22.16
N GLU A 76 6.50 28.77 22.75
CA GLU A 76 5.80 30.07 22.78
C GLU A 76 5.52 30.62 21.37
N ILE A 77 6.47 30.49 20.45
CA ILE A 77 6.29 30.85 19.04
C ILE A 77 5.23 29.97 18.39
N CYS A 78 5.32 28.65 18.55
CA CYS A 78 4.37 27.71 17.96
C CYS A 78 2.95 27.90 18.52
N PHE A 79 2.83 28.16 19.83
CA PHE A 79 1.57 28.48 20.49
C PHE A 79 0.96 29.76 19.92
N SER A 80 1.77 30.80 19.73
CA SER A 80 1.32 32.07 19.15
C SER A 80 0.86 31.92 17.70
N MET A 81 1.54 31.07 16.91
CA MET A 81 1.12 30.73 15.54
C MET A 81 -0.21 29.97 15.50
N LEU A 82 -0.49 29.14 16.50
CA LEU A 82 -1.73 28.37 16.61
C LEU A 82 -2.88 29.19 17.21
N ASN A 83 -2.57 30.22 18.00
CA ASN A 83 -3.55 31.06 18.69
C ASN A 83 -3.28 32.55 18.43
N PRO A 84 -3.38 33.03 17.18
CA PRO A 84 -2.98 34.39 16.81
C PRO A 84 -3.81 35.51 17.47
N THR A 85 -4.97 35.19 18.03
CA THR A 85 -5.85 36.11 18.75
C THR A 85 -5.76 35.97 20.28
N HIS A 86 -4.79 35.19 20.77
CA HIS A 86 -4.60 34.95 22.20
C HIS A 86 -4.40 36.26 22.98
N LYS A 87 -4.85 36.30 24.23
CA LYS A 87 -4.82 37.52 25.08
C LYS A 87 -3.40 38.09 25.19
N VAL A 88 -2.40 37.23 25.42
CA VAL A 88 -0.98 37.61 25.52
C VAL A 88 -0.50 38.40 24.30
N ILE A 89 -0.91 37.97 23.09
CA ILE A 89 -0.50 38.60 21.82
C ILE A 89 -1.20 39.97 21.67
N ARG A 90 -2.49 40.03 22.01
CA ARG A 90 -3.30 41.26 21.94
C ARG A 90 -2.85 42.31 22.93
N ASP A 91 -2.56 41.91 24.17
CA ASP A 91 -2.09 42.79 25.23
C ASP A 91 -0.71 43.38 24.91
N ALA A 92 0.14 42.62 24.21
CA ALA A 92 1.42 43.11 23.68
C ALA A 92 1.29 44.00 22.43
N GLY A 93 0.08 44.25 21.93
CA GLY A 93 -0.16 45.08 20.75
C GLY A 93 0.26 44.45 19.42
N ILE A 94 0.49 43.14 19.37
CA ILE A 94 0.95 42.43 18.17
C ILE A 94 -0.26 42.07 17.30
N ALA A 95 -0.31 42.61 16.08
CA ALA A 95 -1.39 42.34 15.15
C ALA A 95 -1.06 41.16 14.21
N LEU A 96 -1.62 39.98 14.50
CA LEU A 96 -1.51 38.79 13.65
C LEU A 96 -2.80 38.56 12.83
N VAL A 97 -2.67 37.79 11.74
CA VAL A 97 -3.85 37.29 11.02
C VAL A 97 -4.58 36.30 11.93
N ALA A 98 -5.87 36.53 12.18
CA ALA A 98 -6.67 35.76 13.14
C ALA A 98 -6.83 34.26 12.81
N GLU A 99 -6.48 33.84 11.59
CA GLU A 99 -6.53 32.45 11.16
C GLU A 99 -5.29 31.69 11.67
N PRO A 100 -5.46 30.57 12.42
CA PRO A 100 -4.33 29.77 12.88
C PRO A 100 -3.42 29.30 11.76
N ALA A 101 -2.12 29.24 12.04
CA ALA A 101 -1.15 28.70 11.10
C ALA A 101 -1.40 27.21 10.83
N ALA A 102 -1.16 26.77 9.59
CA ALA A 102 -1.27 25.37 9.21
C ALA A 102 -0.21 24.51 9.93
N HIS A 103 -0.53 23.24 10.20
CA HIS A 103 0.38 22.26 10.83
C HIS A 103 1.77 22.23 10.19
N SER A 104 1.84 22.21 8.85
CA SER A 104 3.11 22.17 8.12
C SER A 104 3.97 23.41 8.39
N THR A 105 3.35 24.58 8.50
CA THR A 105 4.04 25.85 8.81
C THR A 105 4.57 25.86 10.24
N VAL A 106 3.76 25.46 11.22
CA VAL A 106 4.17 25.37 12.64
C VAL A 106 5.30 24.36 12.80
N ARG A 107 5.14 23.16 12.23
CA ARG A 107 6.16 22.10 12.26
C ARG A 107 7.46 22.55 11.61
N GLN A 108 7.39 23.22 10.46
CA GLN A 108 8.57 23.72 9.77
C GLN A 108 9.26 24.83 10.58
N CYS A 109 8.50 25.73 11.21
CA CYS A 109 9.04 26.76 12.10
C CYS A 109 9.80 26.13 13.27
N ALA A 110 9.16 25.19 14.00
CA ALA A 110 9.78 24.49 15.12
C ALA A 110 11.09 23.78 14.72
N TYR A 111 11.07 23.08 13.58
CA TYR A 111 12.27 22.43 13.05
C TYR A 111 13.38 23.43 12.73
N THR A 112 13.05 24.54 12.07
CA THR A 112 14.02 25.55 11.68
C THR A 112 14.63 26.27 12.89
N LEU A 113 13.83 26.63 13.89
CA LEU A 113 14.32 27.20 15.13
C LEU A 113 15.15 26.19 15.94
N GLY A 114 14.81 24.90 15.88
CA GLY A 114 15.64 23.83 16.45
C GLY A 114 17.03 23.75 15.82
N LYS A 115 17.16 23.98 14.51
CA LYS A 115 18.47 24.09 13.83
C LYS A 115 19.26 25.32 14.30
N LEU A 116 18.58 26.46 14.50
CA LEU A 116 19.20 27.66 15.04
C LEU A 116 19.71 27.41 16.46
N ALA A 117 18.92 26.79 17.33
CA ALA A 117 19.33 26.43 18.68
C ALA A 117 20.55 25.50 18.67
N ALA A 118 20.55 24.47 17.83
CA ALA A 118 21.68 23.56 17.70
C ALA A 118 22.95 24.26 17.19
N TRP A 119 22.83 25.17 16.23
CA TRP A 119 23.94 25.97 15.75
C TRP A 119 24.47 26.90 16.85
N ALA A 120 23.59 27.58 17.57
CA ALA A 120 23.96 28.50 18.65
C ALA A 120 24.79 27.78 19.73
N LEU A 121 24.33 26.61 20.16
CA LEU A 121 25.03 25.79 21.15
C LEU A 121 26.37 25.24 20.63
N ALA A 122 26.46 24.90 19.35
CA ALA A 122 27.70 24.39 18.76
C ALA A 122 28.77 25.49 18.56
N ASN A 123 28.38 26.77 18.60
CA ASN A 123 29.27 27.91 18.44
C ASN A 123 29.40 28.73 19.74
N ASP A 124 29.03 28.14 20.88
CA ASP A 124 29.10 28.77 22.21
C ASP A 124 28.42 30.16 22.29
N MET A 125 27.34 30.33 21.53
CA MET A 125 26.60 31.59 21.49
C MET A 125 25.85 31.84 22.81
N PRO A 126 25.66 33.10 23.23
CA PRO A 126 24.91 33.42 24.44
C PRO A 126 23.49 32.83 24.43
N ALA A 127 23.03 32.27 25.56
CA ALA A 127 21.68 31.70 25.68
C ALA A 127 20.57 32.77 25.56
N ASP A 128 20.89 34.00 25.96
CA ASP A 128 20.01 35.15 25.79
C ASP A 128 20.17 35.76 24.39
N ILE A 129 19.22 35.42 23.52
CA ILE A 129 19.15 35.95 22.15
C ILE A 129 18.84 37.45 22.14
N ALA A 130 18.15 37.97 23.15
CA ALA A 130 17.83 39.39 23.19
C ALA A 130 19.09 40.25 23.32
N ALA A 131 20.18 39.67 23.86
CA ALA A 131 21.49 40.31 23.96
C ALA A 131 22.36 40.15 22.70
N TRP A 132 21.96 39.34 21.71
CA TRP A 132 22.74 39.13 20.50
C TRP A 132 22.84 40.41 19.67
N ARG A 133 24.06 40.72 19.25
CA ARG A 133 24.38 41.83 18.37
C ARG A 133 24.23 41.39 16.92
N GLU A 134 24.24 42.36 16.01
CA GLU A 134 24.15 42.07 14.57
C GLU A 134 25.27 41.13 14.08
N GLU A 135 26.48 41.25 14.66
CA GLU A 135 27.62 40.37 14.39
C GLU A 135 27.35 38.90 14.74
N ASP A 136 26.68 38.65 15.87
CA ASP A 136 26.28 37.30 16.31
C ASP A 136 25.29 36.65 15.32
N TRP A 137 24.38 37.47 14.78
CA TRP A 137 23.44 37.03 13.76
C TRP A 137 24.09 36.81 12.40
N ALA A 138 25.11 37.60 12.05
CA ALA A 138 25.82 37.47 10.77
C ALA A 138 26.42 36.06 10.60
N GLY A 139 27.00 35.49 11.67
CA GLY A 139 27.51 34.12 11.66
C GLY A 139 26.43 33.07 11.36
N PHE A 140 25.22 33.23 11.91
CA PHE A 140 24.12 32.33 11.59
C PHE A 140 23.62 32.50 10.15
N VAL A 141 23.53 33.74 9.68
CA VAL A 141 23.13 34.06 8.31
C VAL A 141 24.09 33.40 7.32
N GLU A 142 25.39 33.57 7.51
CA GLU A 142 26.43 32.93 6.68
C GLU A 142 26.28 31.40 6.70
N HIS A 143 26.09 30.82 7.89
CA HIS A 143 25.89 29.38 8.03
C HIS A 143 24.68 28.87 7.21
N ILE A 144 23.56 29.60 7.20
CA ILE A 144 22.36 29.17 6.48
C ILE A 144 22.43 29.47 4.97
N THR A 145 23.03 30.57 4.55
CA THR A 145 23.18 30.91 3.13
C THR A 145 24.13 29.96 2.42
N ALA A 146 25.18 29.50 3.10
CA ALA A 146 26.15 28.53 2.57
C ALA A 146 25.56 27.13 2.32
N ARG A 147 24.61 26.70 3.15
CA ARG A 147 24.07 25.32 3.11
C ARG A 147 22.76 25.17 2.35
N ALA A 148 22.02 26.25 2.09
CA ALA A 148 20.63 26.17 1.68
C ALA A 148 20.39 26.74 0.27
N ASN A 149 19.73 25.91 -0.56
CA ASN A 149 19.22 26.35 -1.85
C ASN A 149 17.90 27.14 -1.71
N ALA A 150 17.15 26.94 -0.61
CA ALA A 150 15.90 27.65 -0.32
C ALA A 150 15.90 28.19 1.11
N LEU A 151 15.78 29.50 1.27
CA LEU A 151 15.89 30.21 2.56
C LEU A 151 14.53 30.63 3.16
N LYS A 152 13.42 30.36 2.47
CA LYS A 152 12.08 30.74 2.91
C LYS A 152 11.68 30.22 4.31
N PRO A 153 11.98 28.95 4.67
CA PRO A 153 11.70 28.46 6.02
C PRO A 153 12.47 29.21 7.10
N ASP A 154 13.76 29.48 6.86
CA ASP A 154 14.62 30.20 7.82
C ASP A 154 14.21 31.67 7.93
N ALA A 155 13.92 32.35 6.81
CA ALA A 155 13.40 33.72 6.80
C ALA A 155 12.10 33.85 7.60
N THR A 156 11.16 32.90 7.40
CA THR A 156 9.87 32.90 8.11
C THR A 156 10.07 32.71 9.62
N ALA A 157 10.93 31.78 10.02
CA ALA A 157 11.20 31.50 11.43
C ALA A 157 11.88 32.69 12.14
N LEU A 158 12.85 33.34 11.49
CA LEU A 158 13.52 34.53 12.01
C LEU A 158 12.56 35.73 12.13
N SER A 159 11.67 35.90 11.15
CA SER A 159 10.61 36.91 11.22
C SER A 159 9.69 36.70 12.43
N TRP A 160 9.35 35.45 12.78
CA TRP A 160 8.58 35.14 13.99
C TRP A 160 9.35 35.45 15.28
N LEU A 161 10.65 35.11 15.34
CA LEU A 161 11.51 35.43 16.47
C LEU A 161 11.60 36.94 16.75
N SER A 162 11.55 37.76 15.70
CA SER A 162 11.56 39.23 15.84
C SER A 162 10.17 39.77 16.17
N THR A 163 9.14 39.31 15.45
CA THR A 163 7.74 39.80 15.63
C THR A 163 7.20 39.47 17.02
N LEU A 164 7.50 38.28 17.53
CA LEU A 164 6.98 37.80 18.82
C LEU A 164 7.92 38.12 19.98
N ALA A 165 9.04 38.81 19.78
CA ALA A 165 10.02 39.09 20.84
C ALA A 165 9.40 39.62 22.15
N PRO A 166 8.37 40.50 22.16
CA PRO A 166 7.73 40.98 23.39
C PRO A 166 6.93 39.92 24.17
N VAL A 167 6.58 38.80 23.54
CA VAL A 167 5.76 37.72 24.11
C VAL A 167 6.54 36.42 24.28
N LEU A 168 7.86 36.51 24.41
CA LEU A 168 8.75 35.39 24.72
C LEU A 168 9.35 35.59 26.10
N THR A 169 9.30 34.56 26.95
CA THR A 169 9.73 34.66 28.37
C THR A 169 11.20 35.11 28.50
N HIS A 170 12.05 34.67 27.58
CA HIS A 170 13.48 35.03 27.52
C HIS A 170 13.81 35.90 26.29
N GLY A 171 12.85 36.71 25.84
CA GLY A 171 13.01 37.59 24.70
C GLY A 171 13.25 36.87 23.35
N GLY A 172 13.34 37.68 22.30
CA GLY A 172 13.58 37.23 20.93
C GLY A 172 14.63 38.10 20.23
N MET A 173 14.59 38.10 18.89
CA MET A 173 15.46 38.97 18.11
C MET A 173 15.03 40.43 18.30
N ALA A 174 15.98 41.32 18.60
CA ALA A 174 15.71 42.73 18.81
C ALA A 174 14.94 43.37 17.65
N GLN A 175 14.00 44.25 17.98
CA GLN A 175 13.14 44.91 17.00
C GLN A 175 13.99 45.79 16.07
N GLY A 176 13.85 45.60 14.76
CA GLY A 176 14.60 46.34 13.73
C GLY A 176 15.78 45.58 13.12
N LEU A 177 16.38 44.61 13.83
CA LEU A 177 17.47 43.78 13.29
C LEU A 177 17.05 43.04 12.03
N TRP A 178 15.83 42.50 12.00
CA TRP A 178 15.30 41.79 10.83
C TRP A 178 15.32 42.64 9.54
N ASN A 179 15.32 43.97 9.64
CA ASN A 179 15.31 44.88 8.49
C ASN A 179 16.70 45.38 8.09
N THR A 180 17.78 44.95 8.76
CA THR A 180 19.14 45.37 8.41
C THR A 180 19.67 44.66 7.17
N ASP A 181 20.88 45.04 6.77
CA ASP A 181 21.58 44.50 5.59
C ASP A 181 22.05 43.06 5.80
N THR A 182 22.33 42.67 7.03
CA THR A 182 22.67 41.30 7.41
C THR A 182 21.62 40.30 6.93
N PHE A 183 20.33 40.62 7.02
CA PHE A 183 19.25 39.73 6.60
C PHE A 183 18.76 39.97 5.16
N ARG A 184 19.33 40.96 4.45
CA ARG A 184 18.86 41.39 3.11
C ARG A 184 18.89 40.24 2.11
N GLU A 185 19.97 39.48 2.06
CA GLU A 185 20.10 38.34 1.14
C GLU A 185 19.04 37.26 1.40
N ILE A 186 18.82 36.92 2.69
CA ILE A 186 17.83 35.92 3.08
C ILE A 186 16.43 36.35 2.65
N ARG A 187 16.06 37.62 2.87
CA ARG A 187 14.78 38.17 2.43
C ARG A 187 14.62 38.04 0.91
N HIS A 188 15.60 38.50 0.13
CA HIS A 188 15.53 38.43 -1.34
C HIS A 188 15.46 37.00 -1.89
N ARG A 189 16.31 36.08 -1.42
CA ARG A 189 16.32 34.70 -1.91
C ARG A 189 15.09 33.89 -1.47
N SER A 190 14.43 34.30 -0.38
CA SER A 190 13.21 33.63 0.11
C SER A 190 11.97 33.83 -0.76
N ASP A 191 11.95 34.91 -1.54
CA ASP A 191 10.80 35.27 -2.40
C ASP A 191 10.83 34.56 -3.76
N THR A 192 11.97 33.98 -4.15
CA THR A 192 12.11 33.22 -5.39
C THR A 192 11.37 31.87 -5.28
N PRO A 193 10.36 31.60 -6.13
CA PRO A 193 9.66 30.31 -6.11
C PRO A 193 10.60 29.15 -6.44
N SER A 194 10.68 28.17 -5.53
CA SER A 194 11.57 27.01 -5.71
C SER A 194 11.09 26.00 -6.76
N THR A 195 9.83 26.08 -7.19
CA THR A 195 9.24 25.16 -8.18
C THR A 195 8.89 25.94 -9.43
N ALA A 196 9.65 25.72 -10.50
CA ALA A 196 9.30 26.27 -11.80
C ALA A 196 7.96 25.69 -12.28
N SER A 197 7.11 26.53 -12.85
CA SER A 197 5.88 26.06 -13.50
C SER A 197 6.22 25.08 -14.61
N ILE A 198 5.49 23.97 -14.70
CA ILE A 198 5.65 23.00 -15.79
C ILE A 198 5.32 23.71 -17.12
N PRO A 199 6.22 23.68 -18.11
CA PRO A 199 5.98 24.39 -19.36
C PRO A 199 4.83 23.74 -20.15
N PRO A 200 4.09 24.51 -20.97
CA PRO A 200 3.00 23.98 -21.80
C PRO A 200 3.42 22.82 -22.70
N SER A 201 4.66 22.84 -23.21
CA SER A 201 5.23 21.78 -24.05
C SER A 201 5.33 20.43 -23.35
N THR A 202 5.47 20.40 -22.02
CA THR A 202 5.46 19.17 -21.22
C THR A 202 4.07 18.87 -20.65
N TRP A 203 3.36 19.91 -20.22
CA TRP A 203 2.03 19.78 -19.61
C TRP A 203 0.98 19.20 -20.57
N TRP A 204 0.93 19.69 -21.81
CA TRP A 204 -0.11 19.26 -22.75
C TRP A 204 0.04 17.79 -23.20
N PRO A 205 1.24 17.28 -23.54
CA PRO A 205 1.42 15.86 -23.79
C PRO A 205 1.04 14.98 -22.60
N LEU A 206 1.38 15.39 -21.38
CA LEU A 206 1.02 14.65 -20.16
C LEU A 206 -0.49 14.53 -20.01
N LEU A 207 -1.23 15.62 -20.20
CA LEU A 207 -2.70 15.61 -20.10
C LEU A 207 -3.34 14.74 -21.18
N ARG A 208 -2.80 14.75 -22.41
CA ARG A 208 -3.26 13.87 -23.49
C ARG A 208 -2.99 12.39 -23.18
N ALA A 209 -1.82 12.06 -22.67
CA ALA A 209 -1.49 10.69 -22.25
C ALA A 209 -2.40 10.21 -21.12
N ALA A 210 -2.67 11.06 -20.13
CA ALA A 210 -3.62 10.76 -19.06
C ALA A 210 -5.03 10.54 -19.62
N TRP A 211 -5.48 11.38 -20.57
CA TRP A 211 -6.78 11.22 -21.21
C TRP A 211 -6.89 9.91 -21.99
N ALA A 212 -5.86 9.52 -22.76
CA ALA A 212 -5.83 8.24 -23.46
C ALA A 212 -5.98 7.05 -22.48
N TYR A 213 -5.30 7.11 -21.32
CA TYR A 213 -5.48 6.10 -20.28
C TYR A 213 -6.90 6.03 -19.74
N ILE A 214 -7.52 7.19 -19.49
CA ILE A 214 -8.87 7.27 -18.91
C ILE A 214 -9.92 6.83 -19.92
N HIS A 215 -9.81 7.28 -21.17
CA HIS A 215 -10.86 7.15 -22.17
C HIS A 215 -10.68 5.94 -23.08
N GLU A 216 -9.46 5.67 -23.54
CA GLU A 216 -9.19 4.61 -24.53
C GLU A 216 -8.79 3.29 -23.87
N PHE A 217 -7.94 3.32 -22.83
CA PHE A 217 -7.39 2.09 -22.24
C PHE A 217 -8.18 1.56 -21.05
N SER A 218 -8.80 2.45 -20.26
CA SER A 218 -9.49 2.05 -19.04
C SER A 218 -10.61 1.02 -19.23
N PRO A 219 -11.45 1.06 -20.28
CA PRO A 219 -12.49 0.04 -20.45
C PRO A 219 -11.89 -1.37 -20.52
N HIS A 220 -10.87 -1.55 -21.36
CA HIS A 220 -10.17 -2.82 -21.51
C HIS A 220 -9.48 -3.30 -20.22
N ILE A 221 -8.85 -2.37 -19.47
CA ILE A 221 -8.18 -2.67 -18.20
C ILE A 221 -9.21 -3.10 -17.13
N LEU A 222 -10.32 -2.39 -17.04
CA LEU A 222 -11.37 -2.66 -16.05
C LEU A 222 -12.16 -3.92 -16.39
N ASP A 223 -12.47 -4.15 -17.66
CA ASP A 223 -13.13 -5.37 -18.13
C ASP A 223 -12.27 -6.60 -17.83
N LEU A 224 -10.97 -6.55 -18.12
CA LEU A 224 -10.07 -7.66 -17.82
C LEU A 224 -9.93 -7.91 -16.31
N ARG A 225 -9.90 -6.84 -15.50
CA ARG A 225 -9.93 -6.95 -14.03
C ARG A 225 -11.20 -7.66 -13.57
N ASP A 226 -12.35 -7.29 -14.13
CA ASP A 226 -13.65 -7.82 -13.73
C ASP A 226 -13.83 -9.26 -14.21
N GLN A 227 -13.34 -9.61 -15.40
CA GLN A 227 -13.25 -10.98 -15.89
C GLN A 227 -12.40 -11.85 -14.97
N LEU A 228 -11.23 -11.39 -14.54
CA LEU A 228 -10.39 -12.13 -13.58
C LEU A 228 -11.02 -12.25 -12.19
N ALA A 229 -11.82 -11.26 -11.77
CA ALA A 229 -12.54 -11.31 -10.51
C ALA A 229 -13.75 -12.27 -10.56
N GLN A 230 -14.33 -12.46 -11.75
CA GLN A 230 -15.43 -13.40 -12.01
C GLN A 230 -14.94 -14.81 -12.35
N GLN A 231 -13.69 -14.94 -12.80
CA GLN A 231 -13.06 -16.25 -12.93
C GLN A 231 -12.95 -16.86 -11.53
N PRO A 232 -13.57 -18.03 -11.29
CA PRO A 232 -13.36 -18.74 -10.03
C PRO A 232 -11.86 -18.98 -9.91
N ASP A 233 -11.28 -18.69 -8.73
CA ASP A 233 -9.93 -19.14 -8.41
C ASP A 233 -9.87 -20.62 -8.82
N PRO A 234 -8.84 -21.14 -9.51
CA PRO A 234 -8.77 -22.57 -9.80
C PRO A 234 -8.77 -23.45 -8.52
N GLY A 235 -8.86 -22.85 -7.33
CA GLY A 235 -9.16 -23.47 -6.04
C GLY A 235 -10.57 -23.21 -5.46
N ASP A 236 -11.52 -22.61 -6.20
CA ASP A 236 -12.93 -22.37 -5.85
C ASP A 236 -13.88 -23.32 -6.63
N SER A 237 -13.46 -24.58 -6.81
CA SER A 237 -14.43 -25.68 -6.86
C SER A 237 -15.10 -25.79 -5.47
N PRO A 238 -16.37 -26.23 -5.38
CA PRO A 238 -17.04 -26.37 -4.10
C PRO A 238 -16.22 -27.31 -3.21
N GLU A 239 -15.88 -26.84 -2.02
CA GLU A 239 -14.98 -27.46 -1.04
C GLU A 239 -13.46 -27.29 -1.27
N ARG A 240 -12.99 -26.05 -1.09
CA ARG A 240 -11.59 -25.82 -0.66
C ARG A 240 -11.36 -26.47 0.71
N ARG A 241 -11.00 -27.76 0.73
CA ARG A 241 -10.57 -28.45 1.96
C ARG A 241 -9.24 -27.81 2.40
N PRO A 242 -9.15 -27.22 3.59
CA PRO A 242 -8.02 -26.40 3.99
C PRO A 242 -6.72 -27.22 3.98
N ALA A 243 -5.71 -26.71 3.26
CA ALA A 243 -4.40 -27.36 3.08
C ALA A 243 -3.64 -27.63 4.39
N PHE A 244 -4.02 -26.96 5.48
CA PHE A 244 -3.50 -27.21 6.82
C PHE A 244 -4.61 -27.05 7.86
N ARG A 245 -5.07 -28.16 8.45
CA ARG A 245 -5.94 -28.13 9.64
C ARG A 245 -5.08 -28.03 10.90
N THR A 246 -5.54 -27.22 11.86
CA THR A 246 -4.92 -27.15 13.19
C THR A 246 -4.99 -28.51 13.88
N PRO A 247 -4.12 -28.80 14.87
CA PRO A 247 -4.21 -30.04 15.65
C PRO A 247 -5.59 -30.25 16.27
N ALA A 248 -6.23 -29.19 16.77
CA ALA A 248 -7.59 -29.23 17.32
C ALA A 248 -8.64 -29.56 16.24
N GLY A 249 -8.53 -28.96 15.04
CA GLY A 249 -9.44 -29.27 13.94
C GLY A 249 -9.27 -30.67 13.35
N ASN A 250 -8.13 -31.33 13.59
CA ASN A 250 -7.95 -32.76 13.28
C ASN A 250 -8.54 -33.68 14.36
N ASP A 251 -8.54 -33.24 15.63
CA ASP A 251 -9.18 -33.97 16.74
C ASP A 251 -10.70 -34.01 16.52
N GLU A 252 -11.32 -32.84 16.31
CA GLU A 252 -12.76 -32.70 16.06
C GLU A 252 -13.24 -33.51 14.84
N LEU A 253 -12.40 -33.61 13.82
CA LEU A 253 -12.72 -34.37 12.61
C LEU A 253 -12.74 -35.88 12.86
N VAL A 254 -11.77 -36.39 13.63
CA VAL A 254 -11.76 -37.80 14.05
C VAL A 254 -12.98 -38.09 14.92
N ASP A 255 -13.31 -37.20 15.86
CA ASP A 255 -14.46 -37.36 16.76
C ASP A 255 -15.78 -37.36 15.97
N ASN A 256 -15.98 -36.41 15.06
CA ASN A 256 -17.18 -36.34 14.21
C ASN A 256 -17.29 -37.53 13.26
N TRP A 257 -16.18 -38.02 12.71
CA TRP A 257 -16.19 -39.20 11.84
C TRP A 257 -16.56 -40.46 12.63
N LEU A 258 -16.01 -40.65 13.84
CA LEU A 258 -16.32 -41.79 14.70
C LEU A 258 -17.71 -41.72 15.33
N ALA A 259 -18.28 -40.52 15.49
CA ALA A 259 -19.64 -40.32 16.02
C ALA A 259 -20.74 -40.84 15.09
N ASN A 260 -20.47 -40.98 13.79
CA ASN A 260 -21.39 -41.61 12.86
C ASN A 260 -21.24 -43.14 12.90
N PRO A 261 -22.28 -43.90 13.31
CA PRO A 261 -22.21 -45.36 13.42
C PRO A 261 -22.01 -46.08 12.07
N ASP A 262 -22.35 -45.43 10.95
CA ASP A 262 -22.17 -46.00 9.60
C ASP A 262 -20.71 -45.95 9.13
N ASN A 263 -19.85 -45.19 9.82
CA ASN A 263 -18.43 -45.07 9.49
C ASN A 263 -17.61 -46.22 10.09
N LEU A 264 -17.41 -47.29 9.33
CA LEU A 264 -16.70 -48.48 9.79
C LEU A 264 -15.17 -48.32 9.75
N VAL A 265 -14.49 -48.65 10.85
CA VAL A 265 -13.02 -48.60 10.94
C VAL A 265 -12.42 -49.74 10.11
N PRO A 266 -11.56 -49.47 9.12
CA PRO A 266 -10.90 -50.52 8.34
C PRO A 266 -9.86 -51.24 9.18
N VAL A 267 -9.97 -52.55 9.31
CA VAL A 267 -9.04 -53.40 10.05
C VAL A 267 -8.45 -54.49 9.14
N HIS A 268 -7.28 -55.00 9.50
CA HIS A 268 -6.64 -56.11 8.79
C HIS A 268 -7.49 -57.38 8.93
N LYS A 269 -7.87 -58.02 7.81
CA LYS A 269 -8.65 -59.26 7.80
C LYS A 269 -7.85 -60.50 8.23
N TYR A 270 -6.56 -60.51 7.94
CA TYR A 270 -5.64 -61.60 8.25
C TYR A 270 -4.36 -61.04 8.87
N ASP A 271 -3.65 -61.87 9.62
CA ASP A 271 -2.29 -61.56 10.06
C ASP A 271 -1.37 -61.38 8.86
N HIS A 272 -0.58 -60.32 8.86
CA HIS A 272 0.36 -60.02 7.80
C HIS A 272 1.62 -59.36 8.35
N GLN A 273 2.75 -60.08 8.30
CA GLN A 273 4.05 -59.63 8.80
C GLN A 273 3.96 -59.15 10.26
N THR A 274 4.09 -57.84 10.49
CA THR A 274 4.05 -57.20 11.82
C THR A 274 2.66 -56.70 12.22
N LYS A 275 1.62 -57.05 11.45
CA LYS A 275 0.23 -56.60 11.64
C LYS A 275 -0.68 -57.77 11.95
N SER A 276 -1.48 -57.62 12.99
CA SER A 276 -2.42 -58.66 13.43
C SER A 276 -3.81 -58.45 12.84
N ALA A 277 -4.57 -59.52 12.64
CA ALA A 277 -5.98 -59.48 12.29
C ALA A 277 -6.75 -58.67 13.35
N GLY A 278 -7.61 -57.77 12.88
CA GLY A 278 -8.34 -56.82 13.73
C GLY A 278 -7.57 -55.53 14.06
N GLU A 279 -6.29 -55.41 13.72
CA GLU A 279 -5.57 -54.14 13.89
C GLU A 279 -6.06 -53.08 12.88
N PRO A 280 -6.30 -51.82 13.30
CA PRO A 280 -6.69 -50.75 12.39
C PRO A 280 -5.65 -50.45 11.31
N ILE A 281 -6.13 -50.25 10.08
CA ILE A 281 -5.31 -49.85 8.94
C ILE A 281 -5.12 -48.32 8.98
N TRP A 282 -4.21 -47.86 9.84
CA TRP A 282 -4.03 -46.45 10.21
C TRP A 282 -3.82 -45.49 9.03
N HIS A 283 -3.09 -45.93 8.00
CA HIS A 283 -2.78 -45.10 6.84
C HIS A 283 -4.04 -44.77 6.03
N HIS A 284 -4.84 -45.79 5.71
CA HIS A 284 -6.07 -45.57 4.96
C HIS A 284 -7.13 -44.89 5.82
N LEU A 285 -7.25 -45.25 7.09
CA LEU A 285 -8.16 -44.54 7.99
C LEU A 285 -7.86 -43.03 8.03
N ALA A 286 -6.58 -42.65 8.07
CA ALA A 286 -6.17 -41.24 7.98
C ALA A 286 -6.62 -40.59 6.65
N LEU A 287 -6.45 -41.31 5.54
CA LEU A 287 -6.87 -40.83 4.22
C LEU A 287 -8.39 -40.72 4.08
N THR A 288 -9.16 -41.69 4.60
CA THR A 288 -10.63 -41.67 4.56
C THR A 288 -11.18 -40.50 5.38
N ILE A 289 -10.68 -40.35 6.61
CA ILE A 289 -11.08 -39.27 7.52
C ILE A 289 -10.72 -37.90 6.92
N THR A 290 -9.51 -37.74 6.39
CA THR A 290 -9.04 -36.45 5.86
C THR A 290 -9.35 -36.22 4.38
N GLY A 291 -10.05 -37.14 3.72
CA GLY A 291 -10.35 -37.07 2.30
C GLY A 291 -9.11 -36.95 1.41
N GLY A 292 -8.06 -37.72 1.72
CA GLY A 292 -6.81 -37.78 0.94
C GLY A 292 -5.71 -36.78 1.34
N THR A 293 -5.97 -35.89 2.30
CA THR A 293 -5.08 -34.73 2.57
C THR A 293 -3.99 -34.99 3.61
N ASN A 294 -4.14 -36.00 4.49
CA ASN A 294 -3.16 -36.26 5.55
C ASN A 294 -3.01 -37.78 5.83
N THR A 295 -1.85 -38.33 5.47
CA THR A 295 -1.48 -39.74 5.71
C THR A 295 -0.87 -39.99 7.10
N GLY A 296 -0.54 -38.92 7.83
CA GLY A 296 0.16 -38.93 9.10
C GLY A 296 -0.71 -38.65 10.32
N LEU A 297 -2.04 -38.62 10.16
CA LEU A 297 -3.00 -38.21 11.21
C LEU A 297 -2.82 -38.95 12.54
N PHE A 298 -2.44 -40.23 12.45
CA PHE A 298 -2.25 -41.15 13.58
C PHE A 298 -0.78 -41.53 13.83
N GLN A 299 0.21 -40.81 13.29
CA GLN A 299 1.62 -41.11 13.56
C GLN A 299 2.04 -40.60 14.94
N THR A 300 2.61 -41.48 15.77
CA THR A 300 2.96 -41.22 17.18
C THR A 300 4.33 -40.56 17.40
N THR A 301 4.96 -40.05 16.35
CA THR A 301 6.30 -39.44 16.40
C THR A 301 6.34 -38.07 17.09
N ARG A 302 5.18 -37.43 17.37
CA ARG A 302 5.07 -36.16 18.11
C ARG A 302 4.27 -36.36 19.41
N LYS A 303 4.83 -35.92 20.55
CA LYS A 303 4.30 -36.15 21.91
C LYS A 303 2.84 -35.66 22.07
N GLY A 304 1.93 -36.60 22.37
CA GLY A 304 0.61 -36.34 22.99
C GLY A 304 -0.63 -36.51 22.11
N ALA A 305 -0.78 -35.71 21.04
CA ALA A 305 -2.07 -35.59 20.34
C ALA A 305 -2.48 -36.81 19.49
N ALA A 306 -1.53 -37.50 18.86
CA ALA A 306 -1.82 -38.67 18.03
C ALA A 306 -2.27 -39.90 18.84
N GLN A 307 -1.87 -40.00 20.11
CA GLN A 307 -2.23 -41.12 20.97
C GLN A 307 -3.73 -41.08 21.31
N ARG A 308 -4.25 -39.91 21.69
CA ARG A 308 -5.69 -39.74 21.99
C ARG A 308 -6.58 -40.16 20.82
N ARG A 309 -6.18 -39.83 19.58
CA ARG A 309 -6.90 -40.22 18.36
C ARG A 309 -6.86 -41.74 18.14
N ARG A 310 -5.71 -42.39 18.39
CA ARG A 310 -5.61 -43.86 18.33
C ARG A 310 -6.51 -44.51 19.37
N ASP A 311 -6.51 -44.00 20.60
CA ASP A 311 -7.33 -44.53 21.69
C ASP A 311 -8.84 -44.40 21.34
N ALA A 312 -9.25 -43.31 20.69
CA ALA A 312 -10.63 -43.14 20.21
C ALA A 312 -11.02 -44.15 19.13
N VAL A 313 -10.12 -44.41 18.17
CA VAL A 313 -10.32 -45.42 17.12
C VAL A 313 -10.36 -46.83 17.72
N LEU A 314 -9.49 -47.15 18.67
CA LEU A 314 -9.48 -48.45 19.35
C LEU A 314 -10.78 -48.69 20.13
N ARG A 315 -11.31 -47.66 20.81
CA ARG A 315 -12.65 -47.74 21.43
C ARG A 315 -13.77 -47.97 20.42
N ALA A 316 -13.67 -47.48 19.19
CA ALA A 316 -14.66 -47.77 18.14
C ALA A 316 -14.52 -49.22 17.62
N VAL A 317 -13.29 -49.72 17.52
CA VAL A 317 -12.99 -51.11 17.19
C VAL A 317 -13.56 -52.08 18.24
N GLU A 318 -13.36 -51.79 19.52
CA GLU A 318 -13.93 -52.56 20.64
C GLU A 318 -15.46 -52.58 20.64
N ARG A 319 -16.09 -51.52 20.14
CA ARG A 319 -17.55 -51.42 19.96
C ARG A 319 -18.07 -52.18 18.73
N GLY A 320 -17.20 -52.83 17.97
CA GLY A 320 -17.56 -53.59 16.77
C GLY A 320 -17.80 -52.74 15.52
N GLN A 321 -17.45 -51.43 15.55
CA GLN A 321 -17.57 -50.52 14.41
C GLN A 321 -16.40 -50.74 13.44
N VAL A 322 -16.31 -51.94 12.86
CA VAL A 322 -15.17 -52.39 12.06
C VAL A 322 -15.60 -52.98 10.72
N GLN A 323 -14.72 -52.85 9.74
CA GLN A 323 -14.80 -53.56 8.47
C GLN A 323 -13.44 -54.17 8.14
N ALA A 324 -13.40 -55.48 7.97
CA ALA A 324 -12.17 -56.21 7.67
C ALA A 324 -11.86 -56.17 6.17
N TYR A 325 -10.62 -55.83 5.82
CA TYR A 325 -10.12 -55.83 4.44
C TYR A 325 -8.90 -56.72 4.28
N SER A 326 -8.82 -57.44 3.16
CA SER A 326 -7.57 -58.03 2.70
C SER A 326 -6.64 -56.96 2.12
N TRP A 327 -5.35 -57.28 2.02
CA TRP A 327 -4.34 -56.33 1.57
C TRP A 327 -4.56 -55.86 0.11
N SER A 328 -5.04 -56.76 -0.77
CA SER A 328 -5.36 -56.47 -2.16
C SER A 328 -6.57 -55.54 -2.31
N GLU A 329 -7.66 -55.82 -1.58
CA GLU A 329 -8.87 -54.97 -1.54
C GLU A 329 -8.53 -53.56 -1.03
N MET A 330 -7.63 -53.49 -0.05
CA MET A 330 -7.23 -52.24 0.56
C MET A 330 -6.39 -51.36 -0.36
N ARG A 331 -5.46 -51.97 -1.10
CA ARG A 331 -4.62 -51.27 -2.08
C ARG A 331 -5.48 -50.63 -3.18
N ALA A 332 -6.44 -51.38 -3.72
CA ALA A 332 -7.37 -50.89 -4.72
C ALA A 332 -8.19 -49.68 -4.24
N ARG A 333 -8.60 -49.66 -2.96
CA ARG A 333 -9.32 -48.52 -2.37
C ARG A 333 -8.44 -47.32 -2.08
N THR A 334 -7.20 -47.55 -1.63
CA THR A 334 -6.26 -46.46 -1.29
C THR A 334 -5.84 -45.67 -2.54
N ASP A 335 -5.66 -46.36 -3.67
CA ASP A 335 -5.33 -45.72 -4.96
C ASP A 335 -6.43 -44.77 -5.44
N VAL A 336 -7.71 -45.06 -5.13
CA VAL A 336 -8.85 -44.17 -5.45
C VAL A 336 -8.85 -42.89 -4.60
N VAL A 337 -8.32 -42.95 -3.36
CA VAL A 337 -8.34 -41.82 -2.40
C VAL A 337 -7.10 -40.92 -2.52
N ASN A 338 -6.00 -41.40 -3.12
CA ASN A 338 -4.71 -40.69 -3.19
C ASN A 338 -4.58 -39.64 -4.32
N HIS A 339 -5.52 -39.55 -5.25
CA HIS A 339 -5.42 -38.63 -6.39
C HIS A 339 -6.40 -37.45 -6.24
N PRO A 340 -5.94 -36.17 -6.30
CA PRO A 340 -6.84 -35.03 -6.38
C PRO A 340 -7.78 -35.21 -7.57
N ALA A 341 -9.06 -34.85 -7.39
CA ALA A 341 -10.13 -35.03 -8.39
C ALA A 341 -9.82 -34.49 -9.80
N ILE A 342 -8.84 -33.59 -9.92
CA ILE A 342 -8.38 -33.00 -11.18
C ILE A 342 -7.62 -34.01 -12.07
N TYR A 343 -6.93 -35.01 -11.49
CA TYR A 343 -6.25 -36.07 -12.27
C TYR A 343 -7.11 -37.31 -12.53
N LEU A 344 -8.24 -37.46 -11.81
CA LEU A 344 -9.14 -38.61 -11.93
C LEU A 344 -9.86 -38.69 -13.30
N GLY A 345 -9.76 -37.66 -14.15
CA GLY A 345 -10.36 -37.63 -15.48
C GLY A 345 -9.43 -37.91 -16.65
N ARG A 346 -8.10 -37.99 -16.47
CA ARG A 346 -7.15 -38.12 -17.59
C ARG A 346 -6.21 -39.31 -17.40
N SER A 347 -6.29 -40.28 -18.29
CA SER A 347 -5.28 -41.34 -18.39
C SER A 347 -3.90 -40.74 -18.69
N THR A 348 -2.83 -41.47 -18.39
CA THR A 348 -1.47 -41.08 -18.78
C THR A 348 -1.39 -40.74 -20.27
N ALA A 349 -2.04 -41.54 -21.11
CA ALA A 349 -2.17 -41.32 -22.55
C ALA A 349 -2.89 -40.00 -22.89
N ALA A 350 -3.94 -39.61 -22.16
CA ALA A 350 -4.61 -38.34 -22.37
C ALA A 350 -3.72 -37.14 -22.00
N LEU A 351 -2.89 -37.25 -20.94
CA LEU A 351 -1.90 -36.22 -20.62
C LEU A 351 -0.81 -36.11 -21.69
N ASP A 352 -0.36 -37.24 -22.23
CA ASP A 352 0.62 -37.28 -23.32
C ASP A 352 0.07 -36.62 -24.59
N GLN A 353 -1.18 -36.94 -24.97
CA GLN A 353 -1.81 -36.35 -26.13
C GLN A 353 -1.96 -34.83 -26.00
N VAL A 354 -2.40 -34.33 -24.84
CA VAL A 354 -2.53 -32.87 -24.61
C VAL A 354 -1.18 -32.16 -24.69
N LEU A 355 -0.11 -32.78 -24.17
CA LEU A 355 1.25 -32.25 -24.31
C LEU A 355 1.69 -32.21 -25.77
N ASP A 356 1.44 -33.28 -26.52
CA ASP A 356 1.84 -33.38 -27.93
C ASP A 356 1.06 -32.38 -28.80
N ASP A 357 -0.24 -32.24 -28.57
CA ASP A 357 -1.09 -31.24 -29.24
C ASP A 357 -0.61 -29.81 -28.93
N TRP A 358 -0.29 -29.54 -27.66
CA TRP A 358 0.25 -28.24 -27.24
C TRP A 358 1.61 -27.95 -27.88
N LEU A 359 2.51 -28.94 -27.94
CA LEU A 359 3.81 -28.77 -28.60
C LEU A 359 3.70 -28.66 -30.13
N THR A 360 2.62 -29.16 -30.75
CA THR A 360 2.44 -29.05 -32.21
C THR A 360 2.26 -27.60 -32.67
N ASN A 361 1.70 -26.73 -31.83
CA ASN A 361 1.61 -25.29 -32.16
C ASN A 361 2.96 -24.59 -31.91
N PRO A 362 3.64 -24.03 -32.93
CA PRO A 362 4.95 -23.39 -32.77
C PRO A 362 4.92 -22.11 -31.91
N ASP A 363 3.76 -21.44 -31.81
CA ASP A 363 3.60 -20.21 -31.01
C ASP A 363 3.56 -20.49 -29.49
N ASN A 364 3.44 -21.76 -29.09
CA ASN A 364 3.49 -22.16 -27.70
C ASN A 364 4.94 -22.16 -27.21
N LEU A 365 5.24 -21.24 -26.30
CA LEU A 365 6.58 -21.00 -25.75
C LEU A 365 6.73 -21.55 -24.33
N ILE A 366 7.91 -22.10 -24.04
CA ILE A 366 8.22 -22.70 -22.74
C ILE A 366 8.71 -21.63 -21.77
N PRO A 367 8.08 -21.48 -20.59
CA PRO A 367 8.44 -20.44 -19.63
C PRO A 367 9.78 -20.76 -18.95
N ILE A 368 10.75 -19.85 -19.08
CA ILE A 368 12.07 -19.95 -18.42
C ILE A 368 12.31 -18.77 -17.47
N ARG A 369 13.02 -19.02 -16.36
CA ARG A 369 13.36 -17.98 -15.36
C ARG A 369 14.43 -17.03 -15.88
N THR A 370 14.30 -15.74 -15.58
CA THR A 370 15.33 -14.73 -15.93
C THR A 370 16.15 -14.22 -14.74
N LYS A 371 15.70 -14.43 -13.51
CA LYS A 371 16.37 -13.96 -12.28
C LYS A 371 16.47 -15.06 -11.24
N GLN A 372 17.59 -15.10 -10.53
CA GLN A 372 17.79 -15.97 -9.38
C GLN A 372 16.98 -15.42 -8.18
N PRO A 373 16.20 -16.24 -7.47
CA PRO A 373 15.59 -15.81 -6.21
C PRO A 373 16.65 -15.59 -5.13
N ARG A 374 16.26 -14.88 -4.06
CA ARG A 374 17.14 -14.46 -2.95
C ARG A 374 17.88 -15.60 -2.22
N ALA A 375 17.49 -16.85 -2.44
CA ALA A 375 18.14 -18.03 -1.88
C ALA A 375 18.55 -18.99 -3.01
N PRO A 376 19.81 -19.46 -3.05
CA PRO A 376 20.28 -20.37 -4.09
C PRO A 376 19.66 -21.76 -3.91
N ARG A 377 18.92 -22.22 -4.92
CA ARG A 377 18.61 -23.64 -5.17
C ARG A 377 18.79 -23.88 -6.67
N SER A 378 19.34 -25.03 -7.04
CA SER A 378 19.68 -25.36 -8.43
C SER A 378 18.47 -25.41 -9.37
N ASP A 379 17.27 -25.67 -8.86
CA ASP A 379 15.99 -25.65 -9.58
C ASP A 379 15.41 -24.24 -9.79
N LEU A 380 16.10 -23.22 -9.30
CA LEU A 380 15.68 -21.82 -9.34
C LEU A 380 16.67 -20.89 -10.06
N GLU A 381 17.67 -21.46 -10.75
CA GLU A 381 18.67 -20.69 -11.50
C GLU A 381 18.06 -20.03 -12.75
N PRO A 382 18.60 -18.87 -13.19
CA PRO A 382 18.24 -18.28 -14.48
C PRO A 382 18.42 -19.28 -15.64
N GLY A 383 17.49 -19.28 -16.59
CA GLY A 383 17.47 -20.20 -17.72
C GLY A 383 16.74 -21.52 -17.46
N THR A 384 16.37 -21.83 -16.20
CA THR A 384 15.60 -23.04 -15.88
C THR A 384 14.12 -22.92 -16.24
N ILE A 385 13.53 -24.06 -16.65
CA ILE A 385 12.11 -24.16 -17.00
C ILE A 385 11.24 -24.04 -15.75
N ILE A 386 10.16 -23.26 -15.85
CA ILE A 386 9.18 -23.08 -14.79
C ILE A 386 8.09 -24.14 -14.91
N TRP A 387 8.33 -25.33 -14.36
CA TRP A 387 7.44 -26.50 -14.46
C TRP A 387 6.01 -26.24 -13.99
N THR A 388 5.83 -25.47 -12.92
CA THR A 388 4.50 -25.11 -12.40
C THR A 388 3.70 -24.23 -13.35
N ALA A 389 4.37 -23.30 -14.03
CA ALA A 389 3.73 -22.42 -15.00
C ALA A 389 3.40 -23.18 -16.29
N LEU A 390 4.30 -24.08 -16.70
CA LEU A 390 4.07 -24.95 -17.85
C LEU A 390 2.89 -25.91 -17.61
N GLU A 391 2.74 -26.48 -16.42
CA GLU A 391 1.58 -27.33 -16.09
C GLU A 391 0.27 -26.55 -16.16
N ALA A 392 0.27 -25.29 -15.71
CA ALA A 392 -0.88 -24.42 -15.84
C ALA A 392 -1.21 -24.08 -17.30
N LEU A 393 -0.21 -23.84 -18.14
CA LEU A 393 -0.40 -23.55 -19.57
C LEU A 393 -0.94 -24.74 -20.36
N ILE A 394 -0.48 -25.96 -20.04
CA ILE A 394 -0.82 -27.16 -20.81
C ILE A 394 -2.10 -27.82 -20.28
N TYR A 395 -2.26 -27.88 -18.95
CA TYR A 395 -3.32 -28.66 -18.33
C TYR A 395 -4.30 -27.83 -17.50
N GLY A 396 -4.05 -26.54 -17.28
CA GLY A 396 -4.92 -25.67 -16.48
C GLY A 396 -4.86 -25.96 -14.97
N THR A 397 -3.77 -26.54 -14.48
CA THR A 397 -3.62 -26.96 -13.08
C THR A 397 -2.40 -26.35 -12.40
N ALA A 398 -2.38 -26.33 -11.06
CA ALA A 398 -1.28 -25.81 -10.27
C ALA A 398 -0.52 -26.95 -9.58
N GLY A 399 0.53 -27.47 -10.23
CA GLY A 399 1.34 -28.59 -9.72
C GLY A 399 2.70 -28.71 -10.41
N THR A 400 3.39 -29.83 -10.18
CA THR A 400 4.48 -30.30 -11.07
C THR A 400 4.38 -31.80 -11.39
N ALA A 401 3.26 -32.45 -11.06
CA ALA A 401 3.16 -33.91 -11.01
C ALA A 401 3.44 -34.61 -12.36
N PRO A 402 2.94 -34.09 -13.51
CA PRO A 402 3.20 -34.66 -14.82
C PRO A 402 4.67 -34.60 -15.26
N PHE A 403 5.48 -33.72 -14.66
CA PHE A 403 6.87 -33.43 -15.08
C PHE A 403 7.93 -33.83 -14.05
N THR A 404 7.58 -34.72 -13.12
CA THR A 404 8.55 -35.25 -12.15
C THR A 404 9.47 -36.31 -12.78
N GLN A 405 10.65 -36.52 -12.20
CA GLN A 405 11.56 -37.61 -12.60
C GLN A 405 11.26 -38.94 -11.89
N ARG A 406 10.15 -39.03 -11.15
CA ARG A 406 9.83 -40.21 -10.31
C ARG A 406 9.25 -41.38 -11.10
N SER A 407 8.79 -41.16 -12.33
CA SER A 407 8.22 -42.18 -13.21
C SER A 407 8.80 -42.05 -14.61
N VAL A 408 8.88 -43.16 -15.34
CA VAL A 408 9.38 -43.20 -16.72
C VAL A 408 8.52 -42.32 -17.64
N THR A 409 7.20 -42.33 -17.46
CA THR A 409 6.27 -41.55 -18.28
C THR A 409 6.38 -40.04 -18.01
N SER A 410 6.50 -39.63 -16.75
CA SER A 410 6.72 -38.21 -16.40
C SER A 410 8.11 -37.72 -16.82
N ALA A 411 9.14 -38.57 -16.75
CA ALA A 411 10.47 -38.27 -17.27
C ALA A 411 10.46 -38.08 -18.80
N ALA A 412 9.73 -38.91 -19.54
CA ALA A 412 9.57 -38.77 -20.99
C ALA A 412 8.87 -37.45 -21.37
N ARG A 413 7.80 -37.07 -20.66
CA ARG A 413 7.14 -35.75 -20.85
C ARG A 413 8.09 -34.59 -20.59
N ARG A 414 8.87 -34.70 -19.52
CA ARG A 414 9.87 -33.69 -19.15
C ARG A 414 10.93 -33.53 -20.24
N GLN A 415 11.43 -34.64 -20.79
CA GLN A 415 12.40 -34.63 -21.88
C GLN A 415 11.87 -33.92 -23.12
N LYS A 416 10.63 -34.21 -23.55
CA LYS A 416 9.99 -33.52 -24.69
C LYS A 416 9.99 -32.00 -24.54
N VAL A 417 9.71 -31.53 -23.32
CA VAL A 417 9.72 -30.09 -22.99
C VAL A 417 11.14 -29.55 -22.99
N GLU A 418 12.09 -30.24 -22.36
CA GLU A 418 13.51 -29.83 -22.34
C GLU A 418 14.08 -29.74 -23.77
N ASP A 419 13.74 -30.67 -24.66
CA ASP A 419 14.13 -30.66 -26.07
C ASP A 419 13.55 -29.46 -26.82
N ALA A 420 12.26 -29.16 -26.62
CA ALA A 420 11.63 -27.99 -27.21
C ALA A 420 12.22 -26.67 -26.67
N ALA A 421 12.59 -26.61 -25.40
CA ALA A 421 13.27 -25.45 -24.82
C ALA A 421 14.68 -25.28 -25.39
N ALA A 422 15.43 -26.38 -25.55
CA ALA A 422 16.75 -26.40 -26.17
C ALA A 422 16.69 -25.96 -27.64
N ALA A 423 15.59 -26.26 -28.34
CA ALA A 423 15.31 -25.77 -29.70
C ALA A 423 14.95 -24.27 -29.75
N GLY A 424 15.03 -23.54 -28.64
CA GLY A 424 14.81 -22.09 -28.58
C GLY A 424 13.35 -21.68 -28.42
N ARG A 425 12.42 -22.62 -28.20
CA ARG A 425 11.00 -22.32 -27.95
C ARG A 425 10.77 -21.84 -26.53
N VAL A 426 11.37 -20.71 -26.16
CA VAL A 426 11.38 -20.21 -24.79
C VAL A 426 10.80 -18.82 -24.68
N GLN A 427 10.02 -18.59 -23.62
CA GLN A 427 9.59 -17.26 -23.18
C GLN A 427 10.26 -16.93 -21.85
N LYS A 428 10.99 -15.83 -21.84
CA LYS A 428 11.70 -15.32 -20.66
C LYS A 428 10.71 -14.64 -19.72
N LEU A 429 10.56 -15.16 -18.50
CA LEU A 429 9.70 -14.58 -17.45
C LEU A 429 10.53 -14.04 -16.27
N ALA A 430 10.14 -12.89 -15.72
CA ALA A 430 10.85 -12.21 -14.64
C ALA A 430 10.10 -12.32 -13.31
N GLY A 431 10.78 -12.80 -12.24
CA GLY A 431 10.25 -12.79 -10.87
C GLY A 431 10.07 -14.17 -10.23
N THR A 432 9.50 -14.20 -9.03
CA THR A 432 9.16 -15.41 -8.26
C THR A 432 7.77 -15.88 -8.69
N MET A 433 7.66 -16.48 -9.88
CA MET A 433 6.35 -16.61 -10.55
C MET A 433 5.44 -17.68 -9.92
N THR A 434 4.18 -17.29 -9.73
CA THR A 434 2.99 -18.14 -9.53
C THR A 434 2.20 -18.16 -10.85
N THR A 435 1.09 -18.90 -10.97
CA THR A 435 0.24 -18.94 -12.20
C THR A 435 -0.27 -17.57 -12.66
N ARG A 436 -0.30 -16.57 -11.76
CA ARG A 436 -0.76 -15.19 -12.03
C ARG A 436 0.14 -14.39 -12.97
N SER A 437 1.31 -14.90 -13.28
CA SER A 437 2.32 -14.17 -14.02
C SER A 437 2.45 -14.60 -15.48
N LEU A 438 1.60 -15.54 -15.90
CA LEU A 438 1.46 -15.94 -17.29
C LEU A 438 0.80 -14.81 -18.09
N PRO A 439 1.38 -14.36 -19.22
CA PRO A 439 0.77 -13.35 -20.07
C PRO A 439 -0.49 -13.90 -20.72
N MET A 440 -1.61 -13.19 -20.56
CA MET A 440 -2.87 -13.49 -21.23
C MET A 440 -2.96 -12.70 -22.53
N PRO A 441 -3.49 -13.29 -23.61
CA PRO A 441 -3.63 -12.59 -24.88
C PRO A 441 -4.72 -11.50 -24.81
N CYS A 442 -4.39 -10.29 -25.28
CA CYS A 442 -5.29 -9.13 -25.28
C CYS A 442 -5.90 -8.91 -26.68
N LYS A 443 -6.62 -9.91 -27.20
CA LYS A 443 -7.04 -9.91 -28.62
C LYS A 443 -8.01 -8.80 -28.99
N ASP A 444 -8.79 -8.31 -28.03
CA ASP A 444 -9.86 -7.32 -28.24
C ASP A 444 -9.49 -5.90 -27.80
N PHE A 445 -8.21 -5.64 -27.56
CA PHE A 445 -7.75 -4.32 -27.12
C PHE A 445 -7.68 -3.34 -28.30
N THR A 446 -8.08 -2.09 -28.05
CA THR A 446 -8.01 -1.00 -29.03
C THR A 446 -6.63 -0.91 -29.68
N SER A 447 -6.62 -0.70 -30.99
CA SER A 447 -5.38 -0.50 -31.73
C SER A 447 -4.92 0.95 -31.65
N VAL A 448 -3.62 1.15 -31.46
CA VAL A 448 -2.98 2.47 -31.44
C VAL A 448 -1.91 2.53 -32.51
N THR A 449 -1.75 3.70 -33.13
CA THR A 449 -0.65 3.96 -34.06
C THR A 449 0.61 4.26 -33.27
N ARG A 450 1.63 3.43 -33.44
CA ARG A 450 2.94 3.61 -32.81
C ARG A 450 3.78 4.64 -33.57
N GLN A 451 4.88 5.08 -32.96
CA GLN A 451 5.83 6.01 -33.61
C GLN A 451 6.42 5.45 -34.91
N ASP A 452 6.44 4.13 -35.06
CA ASP A 452 6.89 3.43 -36.27
C ASP A 452 5.83 3.37 -37.39
N GLY A 453 4.67 4.02 -37.20
CA GLY A 453 3.57 4.04 -38.16
C GLY A 453 2.71 2.78 -38.19
N THR A 454 3.05 1.75 -37.40
CA THR A 454 2.27 0.52 -37.34
C THR A 454 1.06 0.68 -36.42
N THR A 455 -0.07 0.10 -36.84
CA THR A 455 -1.29 0.02 -36.04
C THR A 455 -1.39 -1.38 -35.44
N ARG A 456 -1.33 -1.47 -34.12
CA ARG A 456 -1.45 -2.73 -33.37
C ARG A 456 -2.22 -2.47 -32.07
N PRO A 457 -2.82 -3.50 -31.43
CA PRO A 457 -3.36 -3.38 -30.08
C PRO A 457 -2.35 -2.70 -29.16
N TRP A 458 -2.81 -1.78 -28.31
CA TRP A 458 -1.94 -1.05 -27.39
C TRP A 458 -1.17 -1.99 -26.45
N ARG A 459 -1.76 -3.15 -26.14
CA ARG A 459 -1.09 -4.34 -25.58
C ARG A 459 -1.51 -5.58 -26.35
N GLY A 460 -0.54 -6.44 -26.69
CA GLY A 460 -0.83 -7.76 -27.29
C GLY A 460 -0.98 -8.88 -26.25
N GLN A 461 -0.31 -8.75 -25.12
CA GLN A 461 -0.41 -9.64 -23.97
C GLN A 461 -0.27 -8.84 -22.68
N ILE A 462 -0.86 -9.33 -21.59
CA ILE A 462 -0.73 -8.76 -20.25
C ILE A 462 -0.81 -9.83 -19.16
N SER A 463 0.08 -9.78 -18.18
CA SER A 463 0.00 -10.62 -16.97
C SER A 463 -0.92 -10.00 -15.90
N VAL A 464 -1.31 -10.75 -14.86
CA VAL A 464 -2.13 -10.20 -13.75
C VAL A 464 -1.35 -9.13 -12.97
N GLU A 465 -0.03 -9.28 -12.86
CA GLU A 465 0.85 -8.29 -12.21
C GLU A 465 0.90 -6.98 -13.01
N GLU A 466 1.14 -7.06 -14.31
CA GLU A 466 1.10 -5.89 -15.19
C GLU A 466 -0.29 -5.25 -15.20
N LEU A 467 -1.37 -6.03 -15.19
CA LEU A 467 -2.72 -5.50 -15.08
C LEU A 467 -2.92 -4.70 -13.79
N ALA A 468 -2.36 -5.15 -12.67
CA ALA A 468 -2.41 -4.39 -11.42
C ALA A 468 -1.67 -3.05 -11.53
N ASP A 469 -0.57 -3.00 -12.27
CA ASP A 469 0.13 -1.75 -12.60
C ASP A 469 -0.70 -0.87 -13.53
N GLU A 470 -1.32 -1.42 -14.56
CA GLU A 470 -2.23 -0.70 -15.46
C GLU A 470 -3.41 -0.07 -14.70
N ILE A 471 -3.99 -0.78 -13.72
CA ILE A 471 -5.03 -0.24 -12.83
C ILE A 471 -4.49 0.95 -12.00
N ARG A 472 -3.24 0.88 -11.52
CA ARG A 472 -2.60 2.01 -10.82
C ARG A 472 -2.36 3.18 -11.77
N MET A 473 -2.01 2.91 -13.02
CA MET A 473 -1.82 3.94 -14.04
C MET A 473 -3.13 4.64 -14.41
N VAL A 474 -4.26 3.91 -14.51
CA VAL A 474 -5.58 4.53 -14.66
C VAL A 474 -5.87 5.48 -13.50
N ARG A 475 -5.60 5.07 -12.25
CA ARG A 475 -5.78 5.94 -11.07
C ARG A 475 -4.88 7.18 -11.11
N ALA A 476 -3.61 7.00 -11.50
CA ALA A 476 -2.67 8.11 -11.64
C ALA A 476 -3.10 9.09 -12.74
N ALA A 477 -3.59 8.58 -13.87
CA ALA A 477 -4.13 9.38 -14.96
C ALA A 477 -5.35 10.19 -14.52
N CYS A 478 -6.31 9.58 -13.82
CA CYS A 478 -7.45 10.28 -13.21
C CYS A 478 -6.98 11.39 -12.26
N TYR A 479 -5.98 11.12 -11.42
CA TYR A 479 -5.41 12.10 -10.49
C TYR A 479 -4.79 13.29 -11.23
N VAL A 480 -3.94 13.05 -12.24
CA VAL A 480 -3.29 14.10 -13.04
C VAL A 480 -4.33 14.94 -13.78
N PHE A 481 -5.34 14.29 -14.37
CA PHE A 481 -6.42 14.96 -15.10
C PHE A 481 -7.27 15.84 -14.17
N MET A 482 -7.65 15.33 -13.00
CA MET A 482 -8.37 16.11 -12.00
C MET A 482 -7.54 17.27 -11.46
N ALA A 483 -6.26 17.05 -11.14
CA ALA A 483 -5.36 18.11 -10.71
C ALA A 483 -5.27 19.23 -11.77
N GLY A 484 -5.12 18.85 -13.03
CA GLY A 484 -5.02 19.76 -14.17
C GLY A 484 -6.26 20.61 -14.41
N LEU A 485 -7.46 20.03 -14.28
CA LEU A 485 -8.71 20.71 -14.61
C LEU A 485 -9.34 21.47 -13.44
N THR A 486 -9.22 20.94 -12.22
CA THR A 486 -9.87 21.51 -11.04
C THR A 486 -9.05 22.60 -10.36
N MET A 487 -7.73 22.63 -10.60
CA MET A 487 -6.78 23.50 -9.88
C MET A 487 -6.88 23.33 -8.35
N MET A 488 -7.36 22.17 -7.89
CA MET A 488 -7.36 21.79 -6.49
C MET A 488 -5.93 21.48 -6.04
N ARG A 489 -5.64 21.71 -4.76
CA ARG A 489 -4.36 21.29 -4.18
C ARG A 489 -4.33 19.77 -4.03
N ASP A 490 -3.15 19.18 -4.03
CA ASP A 490 -2.95 17.74 -3.80
C ASP A 490 -3.74 17.23 -2.59
N SER A 491 -3.64 17.92 -1.45
CA SER A 491 -4.38 17.55 -0.24
C SER A 491 -5.91 17.57 -0.40
N GLU A 492 -6.44 18.39 -1.29
CA GLU A 492 -7.88 18.47 -1.57
C GLU A 492 -8.30 17.34 -2.53
N ILE A 493 -7.46 16.97 -3.49
CA ILE A 493 -7.73 15.86 -4.42
C ILE A 493 -7.73 14.53 -3.67
N GLN A 494 -6.80 14.35 -2.73
CA GLN A 494 -6.74 13.15 -1.90
C GLN A 494 -7.92 12.99 -0.93
N GLU A 495 -8.68 14.07 -0.66
CA GLU A 495 -9.89 14.04 0.18
C GLU A 495 -11.17 13.74 -0.61
N ILE A 496 -11.07 13.47 -1.92
CA ILE A 496 -12.23 13.08 -2.72
C ILE A 496 -12.63 11.66 -2.31
N GLU A 497 -13.85 11.52 -1.79
CA GLU A 497 -14.41 10.26 -1.31
C GLU A 497 -15.39 9.68 -2.35
N ARG A 498 -15.75 8.41 -2.21
CA ARG A 498 -16.83 7.81 -3.01
C ARG A 498 -18.13 8.57 -2.75
N GLY A 499 -18.85 8.95 -3.80
CA GLY A 499 -20.07 9.76 -3.69
C GLY A 499 -19.82 11.28 -3.70
N SER A 500 -18.59 11.73 -3.97
CA SER A 500 -18.26 13.15 -4.11
C SER A 500 -18.83 13.83 -5.37
N LEU A 501 -19.48 13.11 -6.28
CA LEU A 501 -20.14 13.72 -7.44
C LEU A 501 -21.44 14.41 -7.01
N THR A 502 -21.58 15.68 -7.36
CA THR A 502 -22.76 16.51 -7.08
C THR A 502 -23.12 17.34 -8.31
N ALA A 503 -24.28 17.97 -8.30
CA ALA A 503 -24.59 19.07 -9.22
C ALA A 503 -24.32 20.42 -8.53
N TYR A 504 -23.78 21.38 -9.26
CA TYR A 504 -23.68 22.77 -8.82
C TYR A 504 -24.07 23.70 -9.97
N TYR A 505 -25.15 24.48 -9.79
CA TYR A 505 -25.78 25.25 -10.87
C TYR A 505 -26.07 24.45 -12.14
N GLY A 506 -26.58 23.22 -12.00
CA GLY A 506 -26.96 22.37 -13.14
C GLY A 506 -25.79 21.71 -13.89
N ALA A 507 -24.54 21.93 -13.48
CA ALA A 507 -23.37 21.26 -14.02
C ALA A 507 -22.85 20.17 -13.05
N PRO A 508 -22.32 19.05 -13.56
CA PRO A 508 -21.59 18.08 -12.73
C PRO A 508 -20.42 18.76 -12.03
N ALA A 509 -20.27 18.49 -10.73
CA ALA A 509 -19.25 19.06 -9.87
C ALA A 509 -18.71 18.00 -8.91
N VAL A 510 -17.47 18.19 -8.46
CA VAL A 510 -16.84 17.31 -7.48
C VAL A 510 -16.78 18.04 -6.14
N LYS A 511 -17.39 17.46 -5.12
CA LYS A 511 -17.30 17.92 -3.73
C LYS A 511 -16.04 17.36 -3.10
N SER A 512 -15.16 18.25 -2.66
CA SER A 512 -14.00 17.92 -1.83
C SER A 512 -13.95 18.85 -0.62
N ARG A 513 -13.29 18.39 0.44
CA ARG A 513 -13.07 19.18 1.65
C ARG A 513 -11.84 20.05 1.45
N LYS A 514 -12.04 21.35 1.58
CA LYS A 514 -10.96 22.32 1.57
C LYS A 514 -10.19 22.24 2.89
N LEU A 515 -8.95 21.76 2.83
CA LEU A 515 -8.09 21.64 4.02
C LEU A 515 -7.08 22.77 4.19
N SER A 516 -6.97 23.68 3.22
CA SER A 516 -6.16 24.87 3.45
C SER A 516 -6.89 25.81 4.41
N THR A 517 -6.22 26.20 5.49
CA THR A 517 -6.41 27.53 6.06
C THR A 517 -6.05 28.53 4.95
N THR A 518 -7.07 28.99 4.24
CA THR A 518 -6.91 30.03 3.22
C THR A 518 -7.04 31.34 3.96
N ARG A 519 -5.93 32.11 4.01
CA ARG A 519 -5.93 33.56 4.22
C ARG A 519 -7.18 34.12 3.55
N ARG A 520 -8.19 34.42 4.35
CA ARG A 520 -9.47 34.91 3.87
C ARG A 520 -9.21 36.32 3.35
N ASN A 521 -8.88 36.43 2.07
CA ASN A 521 -8.89 37.73 1.42
C ASN A 521 -10.34 38.22 1.51
N ARG A 522 -10.56 39.34 2.23
CA ARG A 522 -11.87 40.01 2.31
C ARG A 522 -12.29 40.26 0.86
N ASN A 523 -13.21 39.45 0.34
CA ASN A 523 -14.01 39.60 -0.89
C ASN A 523 -14.59 38.28 -1.45
N SER A 524 -14.58 37.16 -0.71
CA SER A 524 -15.31 35.95 -1.14
C SER A 524 -16.16 35.34 -0.03
N THR A 525 -17.38 35.85 0.10
CA THR A 525 -18.51 35.12 0.67
C THR A 525 -19.09 34.20 -0.41
N GLY A 526 -18.92 32.89 -0.24
CA GLY A 526 -19.55 31.88 -1.10
C GLY A 526 -18.70 30.62 -1.25
N GLY A 527 -19.31 29.45 -1.06
CA GLY A 527 -18.68 28.17 -1.35
C GLY A 527 -18.10 28.17 -2.77
N SER A 528 -16.79 27.98 -2.88
CA SER A 528 -16.08 28.08 -4.15
C SER A 528 -16.25 26.79 -4.95
N ALA A 529 -17.30 26.71 -5.77
CA ALA A 529 -17.21 25.94 -7.01
C ALA A 529 -16.38 26.74 -8.01
N ARG A 530 -15.16 26.27 -8.30
CA ARG A 530 -14.28 26.93 -9.27
C ARG A 530 -14.71 26.50 -10.67
N ARG A 531 -15.28 27.43 -11.45
CA ARG A 531 -15.50 27.23 -12.89
C ARG A 531 -14.15 27.27 -13.61
N SER A 532 -13.89 26.28 -14.47
CA SER A 532 -12.78 26.33 -15.43
C SER A 532 -13.32 26.78 -16.79
N SER A 533 -13.10 28.05 -17.15
CA SER A 533 -13.40 28.59 -18.48
C SER A 533 -12.56 27.94 -19.60
N LYS A 534 -11.47 27.26 -19.23
CA LYS A 534 -10.63 26.47 -20.15
C LYS A 534 -11.31 25.22 -20.70
N LEU A 535 -12.38 24.74 -20.05
CA LEU A 535 -13.18 23.60 -20.52
C LEU A 535 -13.84 23.90 -21.88
N TRP A 536 -14.30 25.15 -22.09
CA TRP A 536 -14.93 25.56 -23.35
C TRP A 536 -13.92 25.68 -24.50
N GLN A 537 -12.72 26.22 -24.24
CA GLN A 537 -11.66 26.28 -25.25
C GLN A 537 -11.10 24.90 -25.64
N PHE A 538 -11.10 23.93 -24.71
CA PHE A 538 -10.72 22.53 -25.00
C PHE A 538 -11.73 21.83 -25.93
N LEU A 539 -13.03 22.07 -25.73
CA LEU A 539 -14.09 21.41 -26.50
C LEU A 539 -14.31 22.03 -27.90
N THR A 540 -14.01 23.32 -28.10
CA THR A 540 -14.21 23.99 -29.39
C THR A 540 -12.98 23.97 -30.31
N GLY A 541 -11.81 23.53 -29.83
CA GLY A 541 -10.53 23.60 -30.56
C GLY A 541 -10.01 22.27 -31.11
N CYS A 542 -10.68 21.15 -30.88
CA CYS A 542 -10.24 19.82 -31.31
C CYS A 542 -11.10 19.30 -32.48
N PRO A 543 -10.56 19.17 -33.71
CA PRO A 543 -11.23 18.40 -34.75
C PRO A 543 -11.16 16.92 -34.36
N GLY A 544 -12.31 16.33 -33.99
CA GLY A 544 -12.43 14.90 -33.65
C GLY A 544 -13.22 14.58 -32.38
N ILE A 545 -13.57 15.57 -31.54
CA ILE A 545 -14.46 15.36 -30.39
C ILE A 545 -15.88 15.75 -30.79
N THR A 546 -16.62 14.83 -31.43
CA THR A 546 -18.05 14.99 -31.67
C THR A 546 -18.81 14.29 -30.55
N LEU A 547 -19.21 15.02 -29.51
CA LEU A 547 -20.25 14.53 -28.60
C LEU A 547 -21.61 14.77 -29.26
N THR A 548 -22.16 13.76 -29.92
CA THR A 548 -23.58 13.74 -30.28
C THR A 548 -24.41 13.68 -29.01
N CYS A 549 -25.00 14.82 -28.66
CA CYS A 549 -25.96 14.94 -27.56
C CYS A 549 -27.30 14.36 -28.02
N SER A 550 -27.42 13.03 -28.10
CA SER A 550 -28.68 12.35 -28.37
C SER A 550 -28.79 11.07 -27.55
N SER A 551 -29.87 10.99 -26.77
CA SER A 551 -30.38 9.84 -26.01
C SER A 551 -29.75 9.51 -24.65
N LEU A 552 -30.12 10.29 -23.63
CA LEU A 552 -30.43 9.71 -22.32
C LEU A 552 -31.79 10.26 -21.86
N SER A 553 -32.85 9.67 -22.39
CA SER A 553 -34.19 9.79 -21.81
C SER A 553 -34.26 8.81 -20.64
N ILE A 554 -34.00 9.31 -19.43
CA ILE A 554 -34.35 8.60 -18.20
C ILE A 554 -35.82 8.93 -17.95
N ARG A 555 -36.71 7.97 -18.22
CA ARG A 555 -38.07 8.00 -17.67
C ARG A 555 -38.01 7.81 -16.15
N PRO A 556 -38.85 8.49 -15.37
CA PRO A 556 -38.94 8.27 -13.94
C PRO A 556 -39.65 6.94 -13.66
N GLY A 557 -39.05 6.14 -12.79
CA GLY A 557 -39.63 4.96 -12.14
C GLY A 557 -39.24 4.99 -10.68
#